data_AF-A0A0C2CQS2-F1
#
_entry.id   AF-A0A0C2CQS2-F1
#
_cell.length_a   1.000
_cell.length_b   1.000
_cell.length_c   1.000
_cell.angle_alpha   90.00
_cell.angle_beta   90.00
_cell.angle_gamma   90.00
#
_symmetry.space_group_name_H-M   'P 1'
#
loop_
_entity.id
_entity.type
_entity.pdbx_description
1 polymer ?
#
loop_
_entity_poly.entity_id
_entity_poly.type
_entity_poly.pdbx_seq_one_letter_code
_entity_poly.pdbx_strand_id
1 'polypeptide(L)'
;MVGRVRELSMLADALLRKSVRPPILVGEHGSGRSLLAMHLATTLDRPLFRLEAPDYEDDESLADDLELIAEAKGVVVFDDLDRVASDAAPPMLPALARAWASGAPRVITVLSHEGRARLEAWMPGILDTLDVLLLPPLETAEVHAAVKLASDAILEQHEVTLAADAQLSELTRIADRFLTGLAMPGRALDLLDLACARSVREGKVEVSHDAWVEITCERTGLPPSRIVGTGERDLLDLDVRLARQVVGHEHVLEVLAALVRRNRAGFSSGRPIASVLLLGPSGVGKTEIAKALAAALYERGDEALLRLDMSEYAEAHAVARVVGAPPGYVGHEQGGALTDPMVRNPHRVILLDEIEKSHRDVHQLLLQVFDEGRLTDGRGRTVDFRHAVVIMTSNLGADAMIGRGPQVDDEQVLAQARAHFPVELWNRIEAPLVLRPLTRPQMLAICRRLITSSSARLTHDRGIRYRVEDEAIEQLIDRAGVDPALGARPLRHLLGREIESLIAEQILRGRVRAGDEARVSLDDGRLIVEIGR
;
A
#
# COMPACT_ATOMS: atom_id res chain seq x y z
N MET A 1 12.05 -22.50 -21.93
CA MET A 1 13.04 -22.10 -20.92
C MET A 1 13.74 -20.84 -21.44
N VAL A 2 13.61 -19.71 -20.75
CA VAL A 2 14.14 -18.39 -21.16
C VAL A 2 15.04 -17.87 -20.04
N GLY A 3 16.28 -17.46 -20.33
CA GLY A 3 17.16 -16.80 -19.36
C GLY A 3 17.56 -17.63 -18.13
N ARG A 4 17.45 -18.98 -18.20
CA ARG A 4 17.67 -19.89 -17.05
C ARG A 4 18.63 -21.05 -17.33
N VAL A 5 19.37 -21.00 -18.44
CA VAL A 5 20.24 -22.10 -18.87
C VAL A 5 21.33 -22.36 -17.83
N ARG A 6 21.94 -21.29 -17.31
CA ARG A 6 23.02 -21.39 -16.32
C ARG A 6 22.52 -22.00 -15.01
N GLU A 7 21.39 -21.52 -14.50
CA GLU A 7 20.80 -21.99 -13.24
C GLU A 7 20.34 -23.44 -13.37
N LEU A 8 19.80 -23.84 -14.52
CA LEU A 8 19.48 -25.24 -14.80
C LEU A 8 20.72 -26.13 -14.79
N SER A 9 21.82 -25.69 -15.42
CA SER A 9 23.09 -26.43 -15.39
C SER A 9 23.65 -26.56 -13.97
N MET A 10 23.64 -25.47 -13.19
CA MET A 10 24.09 -25.50 -11.79
C MET A 10 23.23 -26.45 -10.93
N LEU A 11 21.92 -26.45 -11.15
CA LEU A 11 20.99 -27.35 -10.47
C LEU A 11 21.23 -28.81 -10.86
N ALA A 12 21.45 -29.09 -12.14
CA ALA A 12 21.81 -30.41 -12.63
C ALA A 12 23.14 -30.90 -12.04
N ASP A 13 24.17 -30.05 -12.02
CA ASP A 13 25.48 -30.36 -11.43
C ASP A 13 25.35 -30.69 -9.95
N ALA A 14 24.63 -29.86 -9.19
CA ALA A 14 24.41 -30.08 -7.76
C ALA A 14 23.69 -31.41 -7.50
N LEU A 15 22.63 -31.69 -8.27
CA LEU A 15 21.87 -32.93 -8.14
C LEU A 15 22.70 -34.16 -8.51
N LEU A 16 23.53 -34.08 -9.56
CA LEU A 16 24.30 -35.21 -10.09
C LEU A 16 25.57 -35.54 -9.29
N ARG A 17 26.02 -34.67 -8.38
CA ARG A 17 27.18 -34.93 -7.51
C ARG A 17 27.07 -36.25 -6.74
N LYS A 18 28.25 -36.84 -6.49
CA LYS A 18 28.39 -38.03 -5.64
C LYS A 18 28.44 -37.69 -4.15
N SER A 19 28.99 -36.53 -3.80
CA SER A 19 28.92 -35.99 -2.44
C SER A 19 27.49 -35.55 -2.14
N VAL A 20 26.93 -35.98 -1.01
CA VAL A 20 25.58 -35.60 -0.59
C VAL A 20 25.58 -34.13 -0.19
N ARG A 21 25.15 -33.27 -1.12
CA ARG A 21 24.83 -31.85 -0.90
C ARG A 21 23.58 -31.52 -1.71
N PRO A 22 22.39 -31.74 -1.13
CA PRO A 22 21.13 -31.50 -1.81
C PRO A 22 21.03 -30.03 -2.25
N PRO A 23 20.58 -29.76 -3.49
CA PRO A 23 20.37 -28.39 -3.95
C PRO A 23 19.15 -27.76 -3.29
N ILE A 24 19.28 -26.48 -2.95
CA ILE A 24 18.18 -25.62 -2.57
C ILE A 24 18.12 -24.43 -3.53
N LEU A 25 16.98 -24.29 -4.22
CA LEU A 25 16.74 -23.22 -5.17
C LEU A 25 15.98 -22.09 -4.47
N VAL A 26 16.64 -20.95 -4.33
CA VAL A 26 16.13 -19.80 -3.58
C VAL A 26 15.79 -18.66 -4.53
N GLY A 27 14.53 -18.24 -4.54
CA GLY A 27 14.07 -17.13 -5.37
C GLY A 27 12.69 -16.62 -4.97
N GLU A 28 12.37 -15.39 -5.37
CA GLU A 28 11.09 -14.76 -5.08
C GLU A 28 9.89 -15.57 -5.63
N HIS A 29 8.76 -15.52 -4.94
CA HIS A 29 7.53 -16.16 -5.40
C HIS A 29 7.11 -15.60 -6.76
N GLY A 30 6.82 -16.46 -7.76
CA GLY A 30 6.52 -16.03 -9.13
C GLY A 30 7.72 -15.86 -10.07
N SER A 31 8.96 -16.05 -9.59
CA SER A 31 10.19 -16.00 -10.40
C SER A 31 10.40 -17.18 -11.36
N GLY A 32 9.54 -18.20 -11.29
CA GLY A 32 9.66 -19.44 -12.06
C GLY A 32 10.56 -20.50 -11.42
N ARG A 33 10.93 -20.36 -10.14
CA ARG A 33 11.75 -21.33 -9.38
C ARG A 33 11.23 -22.77 -9.47
N SER A 34 9.94 -22.98 -9.22
CA SER A 34 9.30 -24.30 -9.25
C SER A 34 9.29 -24.87 -10.67
N LEU A 35 8.99 -24.03 -11.66
CA LEU A 35 9.04 -24.42 -13.07
C LEU A 35 10.46 -24.81 -13.51
N LEU A 36 11.50 -24.12 -13.03
CA LEU A 36 12.89 -24.47 -13.31
C LEU A 36 13.24 -25.84 -12.72
N ALA A 37 12.89 -26.08 -11.45
CA ALA A 37 13.11 -27.36 -10.79
C ALA A 37 12.35 -28.50 -11.48
N MET A 38 11.09 -28.27 -11.86
CA MET A 38 10.28 -29.24 -12.60
C MET A 38 10.83 -29.51 -14.00
N HIS A 39 11.32 -28.46 -14.69
CA HIS A 39 11.87 -28.60 -16.05
C HIS A 39 13.13 -29.48 -16.07
N LEU A 40 13.87 -29.58 -14.97
CA LEU A 40 15.01 -30.47 -14.85
C LEU A 40 14.66 -31.94 -15.17
N ALA A 41 13.42 -32.37 -14.94
CA ALA A 41 12.95 -33.71 -15.33
C ALA A 41 13.14 -33.99 -16.82
N THR A 42 13.02 -32.98 -17.68
CA THR A 42 13.22 -33.15 -19.13
C THR A 42 14.66 -33.50 -19.49
N THR A 43 15.60 -33.20 -18.59
CA THR A 43 17.04 -33.41 -18.77
C THR A 43 17.54 -34.64 -18.01
N LEU A 44 16.78 -35.14 -17.03
CA LEU A 44 17.13 -36.28 -16.20
C LEU A 44 16.40 -37.53 -16.67
N ASP A 45 17.12 -38.63 -16.82
CA ASP A 45 16.53 -39.96 -17.07
C ASP A 45 16.04 -40.61 -15.75
N ARG A 46 15.24 -39.87 -14.98
CA ARG A 46 14.72 -40.27 -13.66
C ARG A 46 13.31 -39.75 -13.44
N PRO A 47 12.44 -40.50 -12.73
CA PRO A 47 11.11 -40.01 -12.40
C PRO A 47 11.19 -38.84 -11.43
N LEU A 48 10.42 -37.78 -11.71
CA LEU A 48 10.35 -36.57 -10.90
C LEU A 48 9.00 -36.53 -10.16
N PHE A 49 9.04 -36.26 -8.87
CA PHE A 49 7.86 -36.14 -8.01
C PHE A 49 7.83 -34.75 -7.39
N ARG A 50 6.68 -34.08 -7.46
CA ARG A 50 6.45 -32.79 -6.78
C ARG A 50 5.71 -33.07 -5.49
N LEU A 51 6.28 -32.62 -4.38
CA LEU A 51 5.68 -32.68 -3.05
C LEU A 51 5.56 -31.25 -2.51
N GLU A 52 4.40 -30.90 -1.95
CA GLU A 52 4.16 -29.58 -1.37
C GLU A 52 4.11 -29.68 0.14
N ALA A 53 4.89 -28.84 0.84
CA ALA A 53 4.96 -28.90 2.29
C ALA A 53 3.60 -28.80 3.01
N PRO A 54 2.60 -28.01 2.55
CA PRO A 54 1.28 -27.96 3.18
C PRO A 54 0.49 -29.27 3.18
N ASP A 55 0.85 -30.25 2.33
CA ASP A 55 0.16 -31.54 2.26
C ASP A 55 0.58 -32.51 3.38
N TYR A 56 1.61 -32.15 4.17
CA TYR A 56 2.21 -33.01 5.18
C TYR A 56 2.03 -32.42 6.59
N GLU A 57 1.17 -33.04 7.39
CA GLU A 57 0.87 -32.61 8.76
C GLU A 57 1.85 -33.20 9.80
N ASP A 58 2.61 -34.25 9.45
CA ASP A 58 3.50 -34.98 10.35
C ASP A 58 4.77 -35.53 9.66
N ASP A 59 5.67 -36.08 10.48
CA ASP A 59 6.96 -36.66 10.05
C ASP A 59 6.79 -38.00 9.31
N GLU A 60 5.80 -38.81 9.67
CA GLU A 60 5.62 -40.17 9.15
C GLU A 60 5.12 -40.14 7.70
N SER A 61 4.12 -39.32 7.40
CA SER A 61 3.54 -39.17 6.06
C SER A 61 4.58 -38.75 5.01
N LEU A 62 5.44 -37.77 5.32
CA LEU A 62 6.50 -37.37 4.41
C LEU A 62 7.60 -38.43 4.31
N ALA A 63 7.93 -39.11 5.41
CA ALA A 63 8.95 -40.15 5.40
C ALA A 63 8.55 -41.33 4.48
N ASP A 64 7.30 -41.77 4.55
CA ASP A 64 6.76 -42.86 3.74
C ASP A 64 6.84 -42.53 2.23
N ASP A 65 6.41 -41.34 1.83
CA ASP A 65 6.49 -40.88 0.43
C ASP A 65 7.94 -40.79 -0.05
N LEU A 66 8.84 -40.25 0.77
CA LEU A 66 10.26 -40.15 0.43
C LEU A 66 10.92 -41.53 0.27
N GLU A 67 10.54 -42.51 1.11
CA GLU A 67 11.04 -43.89 1.01
C GLU A 67 10.58 -44.55 -0.29
N LEU A 68 9.29 -44.46 -0.63
CA LEU A 68 8.75 -44.98 -1.90
C LEU A 68 9.43 -44.34 -3.12
N ILE A 69 9.67 -43.03 -3.08
CA ILE A 69 10.36 -42.33 -4.17
C ILE A 69 11.83 -42.73 -4.26
N ALA A 70 12.49 -43.00 -3.12
CA ALA A 70 13.85 -43.50 -3.08
C ALA A 70 13.98 -44.88 -3.73
N GLU A 71 13.04 -45.79 -3.46
CA GLU A 71 12.96 -47.12 -4.09
C GLU A 71 12.81 -47.00 -5.62
N ALA A 72 12.01 -46.04 -6.08
CA ALA A 72 11.85 -45.72 -7.49
C ALA A 72 13.06 -44.98 -8.12
N LYS A 73 14.10 -44.69 -7.33
CA LYS A 73 15.28 -43.86 -7.73
C LYS A 73 14.87 -42.48 -8.26
N GLY A 74 13.76 -41.96 -7.75
CA GLY A 74 13.19 -40.69 -8.16
C GLY A 74 13.93 -39.48 -7.61
N VAL A 75 13.54 -38.33 -8.15
CA VAL A 75 13.97 -37.00 -7.71
C VAL A 75 12.73 -36.27 -7.19
N VAL A 76 12.85 -35.65 -6.03
CA VAL A 76 11.79 -34.89 -5.38
C VAL A 76 12.01 -33.40 -5.63
N VAL A 77 10.99 -32.69 -6.08
CA VAL A 77 10.89 -31.23 -5.97
C VAL A 77 9.99 -30.94 -4.77
N PHE A 78 10.59 -30.48 -3.68
CA PHE A 78 9.88 -30.12 -2.46
C PHE A 78 9.65 -28.61 -2.44
N ASP A 79 8.42 -28.17 -2.58
CA ASP A 79 8.03 -26.76 -2.71
C ASP A 79 7.19 -26.29 -1.52
N ASP A 80 6.91 -24.99 -1.49
CA ASP A 80 5.92 -24.38 -0.59
C ASP A 80 6.18 -24.56 0.91
N LEU A 81 7.42 -24.91 1.30
CA LEU A 81 7.85 -24.86 2.71
C LEU A 81 7.72 -23.44 3.29
N ASP A 82 7.79 -22.41 2.44
CA ASP A 82 7.50 -21.00 2.80
C ASP A 82 6.06 -20.79 3.34
N ARG A 83 5.10 -21.63 2.88
CA ARG A 83 3.66 -21.51 3.17
C ARG A 83 3.25 -22.18 4.47
N VAL A 84 4.11 -23.02 5.04
CA VAL A 84 3.90 -23.58 6.38
C VAL A 84 4.13 -22.46 7.40
N ALA A 85 3.04 -21.78 7.75
CA ALA A 85 3.06 -20.54 8.53
C ALA A 85 3.27 -20.84 10.03
N SER A 86 4.51 -21.07 10.44
CA SER A 86 4.90 -21.21 11.84
C SER A 86 6.35 -20.78 12.07
N ASP A 87 6.63 -20.16 13.22
CA ASP A 87 8.02 -19.96 13.68
C ASP A 87 8.63 -21.25 14.24
N ALA A 88 7.79 -22.19 14.70
CA ALA A 88 8.28 -23.50 15.10
C ALA A 88 8.63 -24.31 13.87
N ALA A 89 9.70 -25.11 13.99
CA ALA A 89 10.08 -26.09 12.98
C ALA A 89 8.85 -26.95 12.64
N PRO A 90 8.43 -26.98 11.37
CA PRO A 90 7.22 -27.70 10.99
C PRO A 90 7.38 -29.21 11.18
N PRO A 91 6.30 -29.95 11.53
CA PRO A 91 6.40 -31.34 12.01
C PRO A 91 7.10 -32.31 11.05
N MET A 92 6.99 -32.08 9.74
CA MET A 92 7.61 -32.93 8.71
C MET A 92 9.09 -32.59 8.41
N LEU A 93 9.65 -31.54 9.05
CA LEU A 93 11.01 -31.09 8.81
C LEU A 93 12.07 -32.17 9.15
N PRO A 94 11.93 -32.99 10.20
CA PRO A 94 12.91 -34.03 10.50
C PRO A 94 13.00 -35.10 9.39
N ALA A 95 11.90 -35.49 8.75
CA ALA A 95 11.88 -36.41 7.61
C ALA A 95 12.64 -35.84 6.42
N LEU A 96 12.37 -34.57 6.09
CA LEU A 96 13.10 -33.86 5.05
C LEU A 96 14.60 -33.75 5.36
N ALA A 97 14.97 -33.47 6.61
CA ALA A 97 16.36 -33.43 7.06
C ALA A 97 17.07 -34.78 6.92
N ARG A 98 16.39 -35.89 7.23
CA ARG A 98 16.91 -37.24 7.02
C ARG A 98 17.17 -37.52 5.54
N ALA A 99 16.25 -37.11 4.65
CA ALA A 99 16.44 -37.25 3.21
C ALA A 99 17.59 -36.38 2.66
N TRP A 100 17.76 -35.16 3.18
CA TRP A 100 18.92 -34.33 2.84
C TRP A 100 20.25 -34.99 3.25
N ALA A 101 20.30 -35.56 4.45
CA ALA A 101 21.50 -36.22 4.97
C ALA A 101 21.83 -37.53 4.24
N SER A 102 20.81 -38.30 3.86
CA SER A 102 21.00 -39.57 3.14
C SER A 102 21.33 -39.37 1.66
N GLY A 103 20.82 -38.30 1.04
CA GLY A 103 20.87 -38.07 -0.40
C GLY A 103 19.99 -39.03 -1.23
N ALA A 104 19.11 -39.78 -0.56
CA ALA A 104 18.16 -40.73 -1.15
C ALA A 104 16.78 -40.58 -0.47
N PRO A 105 15.73 -40.15 -1.20
CA PRO A 105 15.73 -39.76 -2.61
C PRO A 105 16.53 -38.47 -2.81
N ARG A 106 16.83 -38.12 -4.07
CA ARG A 106 17.47 -36.83 -4.34
C ARG A 106 16.42 -35.74 -4.24
N VAL A 107 16.62 -34.76 -3.36
CA VAL A 107 15.65 -33.68 -3.12
C VAL A 107 16.19 -32.35 -3.64
N ILE A 108 15.35 -31.63 -4.38
CA ILE A 108 15.48 -30.23 -4.73
C ILE A 108 14.49 -29.47 -3.88
N THR A 109 14.96 -28.65 -2.95
CA THR A 109 14.08 -27.83 -2.12
C THR A 109 13.94 -26.45 -2.76
N VAL A 110 12.71 -25.95 -2.87
CA VAL A 110 12.41 -24.66 -3.49
C VAL A 110 11.91 -23.71 -2.40
N LEU A 111 12.60 -22.58 -2.19
CA LEU A 111 12.29 -21.61 -1.13
C LEU A 111 12.36 -20.17 -1.62
N SER A 112 11.75 -19.28 -0.84
CA SER A 112 11.91 -17.84 -0.97
C SER A 112 13.14 -17.38 -0.20
N HIS A 113 13.56 -16.13 -0.39
CA HIS A 113 14.61 -15.56 0.46
C HIS A 113 14.21 -15.58 1.94
N GLU A 114 12.93 -15.33 2.23
CA GLU A 114 12.35 -15.43 3.57
C GLU A 114 12.36 -16.87 4.09
N GLY A 115 11.95 -17.84 3.28
CA GLY A 115 11.99 -19.26 3.63
C GLY A 115 13.38 -19.77 3.92
N ARG A 116 14.38 -19.31 3.16
CA ARG A 116 15.78 -19.63 3.43
C ARG A 116 16.18 -19.15 4.82
N ALA A 117 15.82 -17.93 5.19
CA ALA A 117 16.12 -17.39 6.51
C ALA A 117 15.39 -18.16 7.62
N ARG A 118 14.12 -18.54 7.40
CA ARG A 118 13.35 -19.38 8.33
C ARG A 118 13.95 -20.78 8.48
N LEU A 119 14.38 -21.40 7.39
CA LEU A 119 15.02 -22.72 7.44
C LEU A 119 16.29 -22.70 8.30
N GLU A 120 17.12 -21.66 8.16
CA GLU A 120 18.30 -21.46 8.99
C GLU A 120 17.94 -21.21 10.47
N ALA A 121 16.82 -20.52 10.73
CA ALA A 121 16.31 -20.32 12.09
C ALA A 121 15.80 -21.62 12.72
N TRP A 122 15.09 -22.47 11.96
CA TRP A 122 14.61 -23.78 12.42
C TRP A 122 15.75 -24.78 12.63
N MET A 123 16.77 -24.73 11.79
CA MET A 123 17.91 -25.64 11.82
C MET A 123 19.23 -24.88 11.61
N PRO A 124 19.82 -24.30 12.68
CA PRO A 124 21.06 -23.54 12.55
C PRO A 124 22.21 -24.37 11.96
N GLY A 125 22.90 -23.81 10.95
CA GLY A 125 24.00 -24.46 10.23
C GLY A 125 23.56 -25.42 9.12
N ILE A 126 22.25 -25.60 8.88
CA ILE A 126 21.78 -26.50 7.82
C ILE A 126 22.23 -26.05 6.44
N LEU A 127 22.26 -24.73 6.19
CA LEU A 127 22.63 -24.18 4.89
C LEU A 127 24.08 -24.50 4.50
N ASP A 128 24.97 -24.76 5.45
CA ASP A 128 26.36 -25.16 5.17
C ASP A 128 26.46 -26.58 4.60
N THR A 129 25.40 -27.39 4.77
CA THR A 129 25.31 -28.77 4.26
C THR A 129 24.60 -28.87 2.91
N LEU A 130 23.94 -27.79 2.48
CA LEU A 130 23.15 -27.72 1.25
C LEU A 130 23.89 -26.95 0.15
N ASP A 131 23.53 -27.18 -1.11
CA ASP A 131 24.02 -26.37 -2.25
C ASP A 131 23.01 -25.26 -2.56
N VAL A 132 23.28 -24.03 -2.07
CA VAL A 132 22.36 -22.90 -2.20
C VAL A 132 22.50 -22.22 -3.55
N LEU A 133 21.50 -22.41 -4.41
CA LEU A 133 21.40 -21.81 -5.73
C LEU A 133 20.42 -20.63 -5.70
N LEU A 134 20.94 -19.43 -5.87
CA LEU A 134 20.12 -18.23 -5.97
C LEU A 134 19.59 -18.06 -7.39
N LEU A 135 18.28 -17.80 -7.50
CA LEU A 135 17.62 -17.50 -8.76
C LEU A 135 17.52 -15.98 -8.95
N PRO A 136 18.37 -15.37 -9.80
CA PRO A 136 18.33 -13.93 -10.01
C PRO A 136 17.04 -13.51 -10.73
N PRO A 137 16.57 -12.25 -10.57
CA PRO A 137 15.51 -11.72 -11.40
C PRO A 137 15.90 -11.78 -12.88
N LEU A 138 14.93 -12.05 -13.76
CA LEU A 138 15.13 -12.02 -15.22
C LEU A 138 15.41 -10.59 -15.68
N GLU A 139 16.21 -10.45 -16.74
CA GLU A 139 16.32 -9.17 -17.44
C GLU A 139 15.02 -8.80 -18.16
N THR A 140 14.77 -7.52 -18.43
CA THR A 140 13.51 -7.05 -19.03
C THR A 140 13.18 -7.76 -20.36
N ALA A 141 14.18 -8.00 -21.20
CA ALA A 141 14.00 -8.73 -22.46
C ALA A 141 13.60 -10.20 -22.24
N GLU A 142 14.20 -10.84 -21.24
CA GLU A 142 13.91 -12.22 -20.86
C GLU A 142 12.53 -12.36 -20.21
N VAL A 143 12.12 -11.39 -19.40
CA VAL A 143 10.76 -11.32 -18.83
C VAL A 143 9.73 -11.32 -19.95
N HIS A 144 9.87 -10.44 -20.94
CA HIS A 144 8.92 -10.36 -22.05
C HIS A 144 8.86 -11.68 -22.85
N ALA A 145 10.03 -12.26 -23.15
CA ALA A 145 10.09 -13.55 -23.84
C ALA A 145 9.48 -14.70 -23.01
N ALA A 146 9.67 -14.70 -21.69
CA ALA A 146 9.07 -15.68 -20.80
C ALA A 146 7.54 -15.54 -20.73
N VAL A 147 7.02 -14.30 -20.64
CA VAL A 147 5.58 -14.03 -20.66
C VAL A 147 4.96 -14.49 -21.98
N LYS A 148 5.59 -14.15 -23.11
CA LYS A 148 5.14 -14.59 -24.43
C LYS A 148 5.11 -16.10 -24.59
N LEU A 149 6.15 -16.79 -24.12
CA LEU A 149 6.19 -18.25 -24.22
C LEU A 149 5.12 -18.92 -23.36
N ALA A 150 4.83 -18.37 -22.18
CA ALA A 150 3.86 -18.94 -21.25
C ALA A 150 2.41 -18.51 -21.55
N SER A 151 2.19 -17.39 -22.24
CA SER A 151 0.85 -16.91 -22.57
C SER A 151 0.08 -17.87 -23.45
N ASP A 152 0.74 -18.55 -24.39
CA ASP A 152 0.08 -19.47 -25.32
C ASP A 152 -0.66 -20.60 -24.57
N ALA A 153 -0.01 -21.18 -23.56
CA ALA A 153 -0.60 -22.23 -22.74
C ALA A 153 -1.78 -21.71 -21.89
N ILE A 154 -1.70 -20.49 -21.35
CA ILE A 154 -2.78 -19.88 -20.58
C ILE A 154 -3.99 -19.59 -21.49
N LEU A 155 -3.75 -19.00 -22.65
CA LEU A 155 -4.79 -18.70 -23.64
C LEU A 155 -5.49 -19.99 -24.11
N GLU A 156 -4.73 -21.05 -24.40
CA GLU A 156 -5.26 -22.36 -24.78
C GLU A 156 -6.10 -23.00 -23.66
N GLN A 157 -5.62 -22.96 -22.41
CA GLN A 157 -6.35 -23.51 -21.25
C GLN A 157 -7.72 -22.86 -21.01
N HIS A 158 -7.84 -21.56 -21.29
CA HIS A 158 -9.09 -20.81 -21.15
C HIS A 158 -9.92 -20.78 -22.45
N GLU A 159 -9.43 -21.39 -23.53
CA GLU A 159 -10.07 -21.37 -24.85
C GLU A 159 -10.33 -19.94 -25.38
N VAL A 160 -9.40 -19.02 -25.13
CA VAL A 160 -9.48 -17.62 -25.58
C VAL A 160 -8.27 -17.23 -26.42
N THR A 161 -8.42 -16.15 -27.20
CA THR A 161 -7.36 -15.61 -28.06
C THR A 161 -6.93 -14.21 -27.62
N LEU A 162 -5.79 -13.77 -28.15
CA LEU A 162 -5.29 -12.41 -27.99
C LEU A 162 -5.16 -11.76 -29.37
N ALA A 163 -5.62 -10.53 -29.54
CA ALA A 163 -5.61 -9.86 -30.84
C ALA A 163 -4.19 -9.64 -31.40
N ALA A 164 -3.22 -9.32 -30.53
CA ALA A 164 -1.83 -9.14 -30.94
C ALA A 164 -0.84 -9.38 -29.81
N ASP A 165 0.25 -10.12 -30.09
CA ASP A 165 1.37 -10.34 -29.16
C ASP A 165 1.96 -9.03 -28.59
N ALA A 166 1.89 -7.93 -29.35
CA ALA A 166 2.35 -6.61 -28.89
C ALA A 166 1.65 -6.19 -27.58
N GLN A 167 0.42 -6.63 -27.34
CA GLN A 167 -0.34 -6.35 -26.12
C GLN A 167 0.30 -6.99 -24.88
N LEU A 168 1.02 -8.11 -25.03
CA LEU A 168 1.74 -8.74 -23.92
C LEU A 168 2.88 -7.87 -23.39
N SER A 169 3.50 -7.04 -24.24
CA SER A 169 4.51 -6.07 -23.79
C SER A 169 3.89 -5.06 -22.85
N GLU A 170 2.69 -4.58 -23.19
CA GLU A 170 1.98 -3.62 -22.37
C GLU A 170 1.48 -4.24 -21.07
N LEU A 171 0.88 -5.43 -21.13
CA LEU A 171 0.46 -6.20 -19.95
C LEU A 171 1.64 -6.42 -19.00
N THR A 172 2.80 -6.83 -19.53
CA THR A 172 4.03 -7.00 -18.75
C THR A 172 4.46 -5.70 -18.08
N ARG A 173 4.44 -4.58 -18.82
CA ARG A 173 4.78 -3.24 -18.30
C ARG A 173 3.80 -2.80 -17.21
N ILE A 174 2.50 -3.04 -17.38
CA ILE A 174 1.45 -2.70 -16.41
C ILE A 174 1.65 -3.51 -15.13
N ALA A 175 1.82 -4.83 -15.25
CA ALA A 175 2.06 -5.71 -14.13
C ALA A 175 3.32 -5.31 -13.35
N ASP A 176 4.43 -5.06 -14.04
CA ASP A 176 5.69 -4.68 -13.39
C ASP A 176 5.58 -3.33 -12.66
N ARG A 177 4.94 -2.34 -13.30
CA ARG A 177 4.86 -0.97 -12.78
C ARG A 177 3.85 -0.78 -11.64
N PHE A 178 2.76 -1.54 -11.63
CA PHE A 178 1.61 -1.25 -10.75
C PHE A 178 1.23 -2.40 -9.83
N LEU A 179 1.54 -3.65 -10.15
CA LEU A 179 1.17 -4.78 -9.31
C LEU A 179 2.36 -5.20 -8.43
N THR A 180 2.05 -5.76 -7.26
CA THR A 180 3.03 -6.28 -6.29
C THR A 180 2.65 -7.70 -5.85
N GLY A 181 3.41 -8.30 -4.93
CA GLY A 181 3.12 -9.61 -4.34
C GLY A 181 3.80 -10.79 -5.04
N LEU A 182 3.81 -10.82 -6.37
CA LEU A 182 4.58 -11.80 -7.16
C LEU A 182 5.79 -11.14 -7.82
N ALA A 183 6.86 -11.88 -8.04
CA ALA A 183 7.96 -11.48 -8.91
C ALA A 183 7.60 -11.68 -10.39
N MET A 184 8.36 -11.03 -11.27
CA MET A 184 8.28 -11.27 -12.71
C MET A 184 8.96 -12.62 -13.06
N PRO A 185 8.42 -13.38 -14.01
CA PRO A 185 7.28 -13.07 -14.89
C PRO A 185 5.91 -13.44 -14.30
N GLY A 186 5.86 -14.15 -13.17
CA GLY A 186 4.62 -14.69 -12.58
C GLY A 186 3.53 -13.65 -12.35
N ARG A 187 3.90 -12.43 -11.96
CA ARG A 187 2.95 -11.31 -11.79
C ARG A 187 2.19 -10.94 -13.08
N ALA A 188 2.86 -10.97 -14.23
CA ALA A 188 2.22 -10.72 -15.52
C ALA A 188 1.34 -11.90 -15.93
N LEU A 189 1.80 -13.13 -15.69
CA LEU A 189 1.03 -14.32 -16.01
C LEU A 189 -0.24 -14.44 -15.16
N ASP A 190 -0.18 -14.10 -13.87
CA ASP A 190 -1.36 -14.01 -12.98
C ASP A 190 -2.38 -12.97 -13.48
N LEU A 191 -1.90 -11.81 -13.95
CA LEU A 191 -2.77 -10.79 -14.53
C LEU A 191 -3.43 -11.28 -15.83
N LEU A 192 -2.69 -11.96 -16.70
CA LEU A 192 -3.20 -12.54 -17.93
C LEU A 192 -4.23 -13.64 -17.63
N ASP A 193 -3.91 -14.57 -16.74
CA ASP A 193 -4.78 -15.69 -16.35
C ASP A 193 -6.14 -15.19 -15.83
N LEU A 194 -6.11 -14.20 -14.92
CA LEU A 194 -7.34 -13.59 -14.42
C LEU A 194 -8.11 -12.83 -15.52
N ALA A 195 -7.42 -12.18 -16.45
CA ALA A 195 -8.05 -11.51 -17.59
C ALA A 195 -8.74 -12.51 -18.54
N CYS A 196 -8.11 -13.66 -18.79
CA CYS A 196 -8.71 -14.77 -19.54
C CYS A 196 -9.96 -15.27 -18.83
N ALA A 197 -9.86 -15.62 -17.54
CA ALA A 197 -10.98 -16.14 -16.75
C ALA A 197 -12.20 -15.19 -16.72
N ARG A 198 -11.95 -13.87 -16.60
CA ARG A 198 -13.03 -12.87 -16.66
C ARG A 198 -13.65 -12.77 -18.05
N SER A 199 -12.83 -12.80 -19.10
CA SER A 199 -13.31 -12.76 -20.49
C SER A 199 -14.23 -13.94 -20.79
N VAL A 200 -13.85 -15.15 -20.38
CA VAL A 200 -14.68 -16.36 -20.51
C VAL A 200 -16.00 -16.21 -19.76
N ARG A 201 -15.96 -15.74 -18.52
CA ARG A 201 -17.18 -15.49 -17.71
C ARG A 201 -18.13 -14.49 -18.36
N GLU A 202 -17.60 -13.53 -19.11
CA GLU A 202 -18.35 -12.53 -19.87
C GLU A 202 -18.79 -13.03 -21.26
N GLY A 203 -18.47 -14.28 -21.63
CA GLY A 203 -18.80 -14.87 -22.92
C GLY A 203 -17.95 -14.35 -24.09
N LYS A 204 -16.77 -13.79 -23.80
CA LYS A 204 -15.81 -13.33 -24.81
C LYS A 204 -14.85 -14.46 -25.19
N VAL A 205 -14.51 -14.54 -26.47
CA VAL A 205 -13.52 -15.48 -27.03
C VAL A 205 -12.14 -14.84 -27.25
N GLU A 206 -12.03 -13.55 -26.99
CA GLU A 206 -10.81 -12.76 -27.12
C GLU A 206 -10.61 -11.91 -25.86
N VAL A 207 -9.39 -11.89 -25.36
CA VAL A 207 -9.00 -11.08 -24.20
C VAL A 207 -8.63 -9.69 -24.68
N SER A 208 -9.41 -8.70 -24.25
CA SER A 208 -9.19 -7.30 -24.60
C SER A 208 -8.19 -6.62 -23.65
N HIS A 209 -7.55 -5.57 -24.15
CA HIS A 209 -6.71 -4.68 -23.35
C HIS A 209 -7.41 -4.12 -22.10
N ASP A 210 -8.68 -3.74 -22.24
CA ASP A 210 -9.47 -3.19 -21.14
C ASP A 210 -9.62 -4.16 -19.96
N ALA A 211 -9.55 -5.49 -20.20
CA ALA A 211 -9.75 -6.49 -19.16
C ALA A 211 -8.64 -6.45 -18.10
N TRP A 212 -7.37 -6.43 -18.51
CA TRP A 212 -6.27 -6.34 -17.55
C TRP A 212 -6.09 -4.93 -16.99
N VAL A 213 -6.52 -3.88 -17.71
CA VAL A 213 -6.58 -2.52 -17.17
C VAL A 213 -7.57 -2.46 -16.01
N GLU A 214 -8.79 -2.98 -16.20
CA GLU A 214 -9.83 -3.03 -15.17
C GLU A 214 -9.37 -3.82 -13.94
N ILE A 215 -8.79 -5.01 -14.13
CA ILE A 215 -8.21 -5.81 -13.02
C ILE A 215 -7.15 -5.00 -12.27
N THR A 216 -6.31 -4.26 -12.99
CA THR A 216 -5.25 -3.46 -12.37
C THR A 216 -5.85 -2.26 -11.62
N CYS A 217 -6.85 -1.57 -12.18
CA CYS A 217 -7.60 -0.51 -11.50
C CYS A 217 -8.23 -1.02 -10.21
N GLU A 218 -8.88 -2.19 -10.27
CA GLU A 218 -9.46 -2.81 -9.11
C GLU A 218 -8.39 -3.11 -8.07
N ARG A 219 -7.31 -3.84 -8.40
CA ARG A 219 -6.28 -4.21 -7.40
C ARG A 219 -5.58 -3.02 -6.79
N THR A 220 -5.35 -1.95 -7.56
CA THR A 220 -4.55 -0.80 -7.12
C THR A 220 -5.38 0.39 -6.61
N GLY A 221 -6.62 0.53 -7.07
CA GLY A 221 -7.43 1.73 -6.87
C GLY A 221 -6.98 2.93 -7.71
N LEU A 222 -6.10 2.73 -8.70
CA LEU A 222 -5.70 3.79 -9.64
C LEU A 222 -6.75 3.99 -10.73
N PRO A 223 -6.97 5.23 -11.20
CA PRO A 223 -7.85 5.49 -12.34
C PRO A 223 -7.30 4.89 -13.65
N PRO A 224 -8.18 4.44 -14.58
CA PRO A 224 -7.78 3.84 -15.86
C PRO A 224 -6.82 4.72 -16.67
N SER A 225 -7.04 6.03 -16.67
CA SER A 225 -6.20 7.00 -17.37
C SER A 225 -4.72 6.89 -16.96
N ARG A 226 -4.43 6.55 -15.70
CA ARG A 226 -3.05 6.39 -15.21
C ARG A 226 -2.40 5.08 -15.64
N ILE A 227 -3.18 4.02 -15.80
CA ILE A 227 -2.65 2.72 -16.19
C ILE A 227 -2.27 2.72 -17.68
N VAL A 228 -3.17 3.26 -18.50
CA VAL A 228 -3.00 3.38 -19.95
C VAL A 228 -2.01 4.50 -20.32
N GLY A 229 -1.71 5.42 -19.41
CA GLY A 229 -0.75 6.51 -19.63
C GLY A 229 -1.36 7.75 -20.29
N THR A 230 -2.68 7.89 -20.29
CA THR A 230 -3.40 9.08 -20.79
C THR A 230 -3.68 10.12 -19.69
N GLY A 231 -3.41 9.79 -18.42
CA GLY A 231 -3.64 10.62 -17.24
C GLY A 231 -2.49 11.57 -16.87
N GLU A 232 -1.58 11.89 -17.79
CA GLU A 232 -0.46 12.80 -17.51
C GLU A 232 -0.93 14.19 -17.10
N ARG A 233 -1.98 14.71 -17.76
CA ARG A 233 -2.61 15.99 -17.41
C ARG A 233 -3.15 16.02 -15.98
N ASP A 234 -3.70 14.91 -15.50
CA ASP A 234 -4.23 14.82 -14.13
C ASP A 234 -3.14 14.98 -13.06
N LEU A 235 -1.90 14.61 -13.40
CA LEU A 235 -0.73 14.82 -12.54
C LEU A 235 -0.13 16.21 -12.73
N LEU A 236 -0.12 16.74 -13.96
CA LEU A 236 0.30 18.12 -14.24
C LEU A 236 -0.55 19.13 -13.47
N ASP A 237 -1.86 18.91 -13.41
CA ASP A 237 -2.83 19.78 -12.73
C ASP A 237 -3.08 19.36 -11.26
N LEU A 238 -2.20 18.56 -10.65
CA LEU A 238 -2.42 17.98 -9.32
C LEU A 238 -2.64 19.06 -8.24
N ASP A 239 -1.85 20.13 -8.23
CA ASP A 239 -2.00 21.26 -7.30
C ASP A 239 -3.36 21.95 -7.47
N VAL A 240 -3.82 22.18 -8.70
CA VAL A 240 -5.16 22.71 -8.99
C VAL A 240 -6.25 21.77 -8.45
N ARG A 241 -6.09 20.45 -8.61
CA ARG A 241 -7.03 19.47 -8.07
C ARG A 241 -7.05 19.47 -6.54
N LEU A 242 -5.90 19.61 -5.89
CA LEU A 242 -5.80 19.73 -4.44
C LEU A 242 -6.46 21.02 -3.93
N ALA A 243 -6.25 22.16 -4.60
CA ALA A 243 -6.83 23.45 -4.25
C ALA A 243 -8.38 23.51 -4.35
N ARG A 244 -8.99 22.57 -5.10
CA ARG A 244 -10.46 22.41 -5.10
C ARG A 244 -11.00 21.87 -3.78
N GLN A 245 -10.17 21.16 -3.00
CA GLN A 245 -10.58 20.55 -1.73
C GLN A 245 -9.97 21.25 -0.52
N VAL A 246 -8.71 21.69 -0.63
CA VAL A 246 -7.99 22.43 0.41
C VAL A 246 -8.16 23.93 0.18
N VAL A 247 -8.30 24.72 1.24
CA VAL A 247 -8.39 26.18 1.15
C VAL A 247 -7.11 26.78 1.72
N GLY A 248 -6.43 27.60 0.92
CA GLY A 248 -5.13 28.16 1.26
C GLY A 248 -3.98 27.17 1.12
N HIS A 249 -2.79 27.62 1.56
CA HIS A 249 -1.53 26.85 1.52
C HIS A 249 -1.08 26.47 0.11
N GLU A 250 -1.35 27.35 -0.87
CA GLU A 250 -1.00 27.12 -2.28
C GLU A 250 0.48 26.74 -2.44
N HIS A 251 1.38 27.40 -1.70
CA HIS A 251 2.82 27.09 -1.69
C HIS A 251 3.12 25.65 -1.22
N VAL A 252 2.35 25.10 -0.28
CA VAL A 252 2.49 23.71 0.19
C VAL A 252 1.98 22.74 -0.88
N LEU A 253 0.83 23.05 -1.49
CA LEU A 253 0.22 22.21 -2.51
C LEU A 253 1.09 22.12 -3.77
N GLU A 254 1.71 23.22 -4.18
CA GLU A 254 2.63 23.28 -5.32
C GLU A 254 3.86 22.38 -5.11
N VAL A 255 4.49 22.47 -3.93
CA VAL A 255 5.66 21.63 -3.59
C VAL A 255 5.27 20.15 -3.53
N LEU A 256 4.16 19.82 -2.86
CA LEU A 256 3.67 18.45 -2.77
C LEU A 256 3.36 17.87 -4.16
N ALA A 257 2.67 18.64 -5.01
CA ALA A 257 2.36 18.23 -6.37
C ALA A 257 3.63 18.02 -7.21
N ALA A 258 4.63 18.91 -7.08
CA ALA A 258 5.90 18.78 -7.76
C ALA A 258 6.67 17.50 -7.36
N LEU A 259 6.70 17.16 -6.06
CA LEU A 259 7.33 15.92 -5.58
C LEU A 259 6.64 14.68 -6.17
N VAL A 260 5.31 14.62 -6.10
CA VAL A 260 4.54 13.49 -6.65
C VAL A 260 4.75 13.36 -8.16
N ARG A 261 4.72 14.48 -8.91
CA ARG A 261 4.98 14.50 -10.36
C ARG A 261 6.38 13.97 -10.68
N ARG A 262 7.40 14.48 -9.99
CA ARG A 262 8.80 14.08 -10.20
C ARG A 262 8.98 12.57 -10.00
N ASN A 263 8.51 12.03 -8.89
CA ASN A 263 8.69 10.61 -8.57
C ASN A 263 7.87 9.71 -9.51
N ARG A 264 6.68 10.17 -9.97
CA ARG A 264 5.87 9.45 -10.98
C ARG A 264 6.45 9.49 -12.39
N ALA A 265 7.23 10.53 -12.73
CA ALA A 265 7.96 10.65 -13.99
C ALA A 265 9.19 9.74 -14.10
N GLY A 266 9.45 8.90 -13.08
CA GLY A 266 10.54 7.91 -13.10
C GLY A 266 11.82 8.35 -12.39
N PHE A 267 11.81 9.51 -11.72
CA PHE A 267 12.93 9.96 -10.89
C PHE A 267 12.88 9.41 -9.45
N SER A 268 12.02 8.42 -9.20
CA SER A 268 11.94 7.72 -7.93
C SER A 268 13.19 6.86 -7.70
N SER A 269 13.69 6.87 -6.46
CA SER A 269 14.89 6.13 -6.05
C SER A 269 14.57 4.84 -5.27
N GLY A 270 13.50 4.13 -5.63
CA GLY A 270 13.05 2.94 -4.88
C GLY A 270 12.49 3.27 -3.49
N ARG A 271 12.07 4.51 -3.27
CA ARG A 271 11.45 5.05 -2.04
C ARG A 271 9.96 5.28 -2.24
N PRO A 272 9.19 5.63 -1.17
CA PRO A 272 7.83 6.10 -1.34
C PRO A 272 7.75 7.27 -2.33
N ILE A 273 6.60 7.43 -2.97
CA ILE A 273 6.35 8.47 -3.98
C ILE A 273 6.60 9.87 -3.40
N ALA A 274 6.30 10.08 -2.12
CA ALA A 274 6.80 11.23 -1.38
C ALA A 274 6.83 10.91 0.12
N SER A 275 7.76 11.51 0.85
CA SER A 275 7.80 11.52 2.33
C SER A 275 7.81 12.95 2.85
N VAL A 276 6.65 13.44 3.29
CA VAL A 276 6.44 14.87 3.59
C VAL A 276 6.03 15.04 5.05
N LEU A 277 6.59 16.05 5.72
CA LEU A 277 6.17 16.45 7.07
C LEU A 277 5.41 17.77 7.00
N LEU A 278 4.15 17.77 7.42
CA LEU A 278 3.31 18.95 7.51
C LEU A 278 3.37 19.51 8.95
N LEU A 279 3.89 20.72 9.08
CA LEU A 279 4.04 21.45 10.34
C LEU A 279 3.02 22.57 10.44
N GLY A 280 2.43 22.78 11.62
CA GLY A 280 1.57 23.94 11.87
C GLY A 280 0.56 23.72 13.00
N PRO A 281 -0.28 24.71 13.33
CA PRO A 281 -1.24 24.61 14.42
C PRO A 281 -2.34 23.56 14.18
N SER A 282 -3.14 23.27 15.21
CA SER A 282 -4.28 22.38 15.05
C SER A 282 -5.33 23.00 14.12
N GLY A 283 -6.02 22.18 13.34
CA GLY A 283 -7.16 22.63 12.54
C GLY A 283 -6.83 23.50 11.31
N VAL A 284 -5.55 23.68 10.93
CA VAL A 284 -5.17 24.48 9.75
C VAL A 284 -5.25 23.73 8.40
N GLY A 285 -5.50 22.41 8.43
CA GLY A 285 -5.74 21.62 7.22
C GLY A 285 -4.74 20.49 6.92
N LYS A 286 -3.83 20.14 7.83
CA LYS A 286 -2.83 19.06 7.64
C LYS A 286 -3.45 17.73 7.19
N THR A 287 -4.43 17.23 7.94
CA THR A 287 -5.19 16.00 7.62
C THR A 287 -5.98 16.13 6.31
N GLU A 288 -6.46 17.34 6.02
CA GLU A 288 -7.31 17.60 4.86
C GLU A 288 -6.51 17.62 3.55
N ILE A 289 -5.22 18.01 3.59
CA ILE A 289 -4.28 17.81 2.47
C ILE A 289 -4.09 16.32 2.17
N ALA A 290 -3.95 15.48 3.19
CA ALA A 290 -3.78 14.04 2.99
C ALA A 290 -5.01 13.38 2.35
N LYS A 291 -6.21 13.74 2.81
CA LYS A 291 -7.47 13.30 2.19
C LYS A 291 -7.60 13.78 0.75
N ALA A 292 -7.29 15.05 0.50
CA ALA A 292 -7.33 15.61 -0.84
C ALA A 292 -6.36 14.91 -1.79
N LEU A 293 -5.18 14.56 -1.30
CA LEU A 293 -4.22 13.79 -2.06
C LEU A 293 -4.71 12.37 -2.35
N ALA A 294 -5.28 11.69 -1.37
CA ALA A 294 -5.86 10.36 -1.58
C ALA A 294 -6.96 10.38 -2.65
N ALA A 295 -7.90 11.31 -2.55
CA ALA A 295 -8.98 11.49 -3.53
C ALA A 295 -8.49 11.96 -4.91
N ALA A 296 -7.39 12.71 -4.97
CA ALA A 296 -6.80 13.12 -6.24
C ALA A 296 -6.01 11.99 -6.92
N LEU A 297 -5.43 11.08 -6.13
CA LEU A 297 -4.57 10.02 -6.63
C LEU A 297 -5.28 8.68 -6.90
N TYR A 298 -6.36 8.39 -6.19
CA TYR A 298 -7.00 7.07 -6.20
C TYR A 298 -8.52 7.20 -6.34
N GLU A 299 -9.16 6.23 -6.99
CA GLU A 299 -10.62 6.19 -7.18
C GLU A 299 -11.37 5.66 -5.95
N ARG A 300 -10.67 5.03 -5.01
CA ARG A 300 -11.26 4.40 -3.82
C ARG A 300 -11.61 5.38 -2.68
N GLY A 301 -11.61 6.69 -2.94
CA GLY A 301 -11.96 7.73 -1.97
C GLY A 301 -11.19 7.59 -0.65
N ASP A 302 -11.90 7.54 0.47
CA ASP A 302 -11.33 7.48 1.81
C ASP A 302 -10.59 6.16 2.10
N GLU A 303 -10.89 5.06 1.40
CA GLU A 303 -10.18 3.79 1.60
C GLU A 303 -8.71 3.86 1.17
N ALA A 304 -8.37 4.81 0.30
CA ALA A 304 -6.99 5.04 -0.13
C ALA A 304 -6.15 5.78 0.92
N LEU A 305 -6.77 6.30 1.98
CA LEU A 305 -6.09 6.93 3.11
C LEU A 305 -5.95 5.96 4.28
N LEU A 306 -4.72 5.52 4.55
CA LEU A 306 -4.39 4.82 5.79
C LEU A 306 -3.98 5.84 6.85
N ARG A 307 -4.84 6.09 7.84
CA ARG A 307 -4.54 7.01 8.94
C ARG A 307 -4.14 6.25 10.20
N LEU A 308 -3.04 6.66 10.80
CA LEU A 308 -2.56 6.16 12.09
C LEU A 308 -2.32 7.35 13.02
N ASP A 309 -2.95 7.34 14.20
CA ASP A 309 -2.70 8.32 15.26
C ASP A 309 -1.45 7.88 16.03
N MET A 310 -0.37 8.64 15.90
CA MET A 310 0.93 8.31 16.49
C MET A 310 0.94 8.43 18.02
N SER A 311 -0.06 9.10 18.61
CA SER A 311 -0.27 9.13 20.06
C SER A 311 -0.59 7.75 20.63
N GLU A 312 -1.25 6.89 19.85
CA GLU A 312 -1.54 5.51 20.26
C GLU A 312 -0.27 4.65 20.36
N TYR A 313 0.85 5.11 19.79
CA TYR A 313 2.13 4.42 19.69
C TYR A 313 3.24 5.06 20.53
N ALA A 314 2.88 5.76 21.61
CA ALA A 314 3.81 6.42 22.51
C ALA A 314 4.69 5.45 23.33
N GLU A 315 4.21 4.23 23.58
CA GLU A 315 4.90 3.24 24.40
C GLU A 315 5.74 2.26 23.56
N ALA A 316 6.86 1.78 24.12
CA ALA A 316 7.79 0.89 23.42
C ALA A 316 7.13 -0.40 22.88
N HIS A 317 6.19 -0.98 23.63
CA HIS A 317 5.48 -2.19 23.21
C HIS A 317 4.49 -1.94 22.06
N ALA A 318 4.15 -0.69 21.77
CA ALA A 318 3.24 -0.33 20.68
C ALA A 318 3.87 -0.53 19.29
N VAL A 319 5.20 -0.65 19.21
CA VAL A 319 5.94 -0.99 17.98
C VAL A 319 5.37 -2.26 17.33
N ALA A 320 5.10 -3.29 18.14
CA ALA A 320 4.51 -4.53 17.67
C ALA A 320 3.10 -4.34 17.09
N ARG A 321 2.35 -3.30 17.47
CA ARG A 321 1.05 -2.99 16.84
C ARG A 321 1.21 -2.33 15.47
N VAL A 322 2.30 -1.61 15.22
CA VAL A 322 2.58 -0.99 13.92
C VAL A 322 2.91 -2.05 12.87
N VAL A 323 3.81 -2.98 13.20
CA VAL A 323 4.35 -3.97 12.26
C VAL A 323 3.79 -5.37 12.43
N GLY A 324 3.00 -5.62 13.48
CA GLY A 324 2.58 -6.95 13.90
C GLY A 324 3.55 -7.54 14.92
N ALA A 325 3.03 -8.22 15.92
CA ALA A 325 3.87 -8.94 16.88
C ALA A 325 4.48 -10.18 16.21
N PRO A 326 5.70 -10.60 16.61
CA PRO A 326 6.24 -11.89 16.21
C PRO A 326 5.34 -13.05 16.66
N PRO A 327 5.33 -14.18 15.96
CA PRO A 327 4.67 -15.39 16.42
C PRO A 327 5.09 -15.79 17.84
N GLY A 328 4.14 -16.29 18.64
CA GLY A 328 4.36 -16.63 20.05
C GLY A 328 4.23 -15.45 21.04
N TYR A 329 4.08 -14.21 20.56
CA TYR A 329 3.82 -13.04 21.41
C TYR A 329 2.33 -12.64 21.41
N VAL A 330 1.88 -12.02 22.50
CA VAL A 330 0.51 -11.49 22.63
C VAL A 330 0.25 -10.47 21.52
N GLY A 331 -0.83 -10.64 20.76
CA GLY A 331 -1.19 -9.77 19.63
C GLY A 331 -0.71 -10.28 18.26
N HIS A 332 -0.06 -11.45 18.19
CA HIS A 332 0.36 -12.05 16.91
C HIS A 332 -0.78 -12.19 15.89
N GLU A 333 -2.00 -12.51 16.32
CA GLU A 333 -3.15 -12.65 15.39
C GLU A 333 -3.73 -11.31 14.91
N GLN A 334 -3.43 -10.20 15.57
CA GLN A 334 -4.01 -8.90 15.26
C GLN A 334 -3.37 -8.24 14.03
N GLY A 335 -2.19 -8.71 13.63
CA GLY A 335 -1.48 -8.15 12.49
C GLY A 335 -0.89 -6.77 12.75
N GLY A 336 -0.29 -6.17 11.72
CA GLY A 336 0.33 -4.85 11.82
C GLY A 336 -0.55 -3.75 11.23
N ALA A 337 -0.80 -2.70 12.01
CA ALA A 337 -1.64 -1.57 11.61
C ALA A 337 -1.09 -0.81 10.39
N LEU A 338 0.24 -0.81 10.19
CA LEU A 338 0.89 -0.23 9.03
C LEU A 338 1.17 -1.27 7.93
N THR A 339 1.62 -2.47 8.31
CA THR A 339 2.12 -3.48 7.36
C THR A 339 1.00 -4.24 6.64
N ASP A 340 -0.05 -4.68 7.33
CA ASP A 340 -1.09 -5.51 6.69
C ASP A 340 -1.94 -4.77 5.64
N PRO A 341 -2.38 -3.51 5.85
CA PRO A 341 -3.06 -2.75 4.80
C PRO A 341 -2.20 -2.55 3.55
N MET A 342 -0.89 -2.44 3.74
CA MET A 342 0.10 -2.25 2.67
C MET A 342 0.36 -3.53 1.89
N VAL A 343 0.39 -4.69 2.55
CA VAL A 343 0.42 -6.01 1.89
C VAL A 343 -0.79 -6.18 0.98
N ARG A 344 -1.99 -5.76 1.44
CA ARG A 344 -3.22 -5.86 0.65
C ARG A 344 -3.23 -4.92 -0.56
N ASN A 345 -2.79 -3.68 -0.38
CA ASN A 345 -2.67 -2.71 -1.45
C ASN A 345 -1.65 -1.62 -1.07
N PRO A 346 -0.50 -1.52 -1.76
CA PRO A 346 0.54 -0.52 -1.46
C PRO A 346 0.26 0.86 -2.08
N HIS A 347 -0.76 1.01 -2.92
CA HIS A 347 -1.16 2.26 -3.57
C HIS A 347 -2.06 3.09 -2.66
N ARG A 348 -1.46 3.76 -1.67
CA ARG A 348 -2.19 4.51 -0.65
C ARG A 348 -1.49 5.82 -0.27
N VAL A 349 -2.26 6.74 0.30
CA VAL A 349 -1.70 7.81 1.14
C VAL A 349 -1.68 7.30 2.57
N ILE A 350 -0.51 7.31 3.20
CA ILE A 350 -0.34 6.98 4.62
C ILE A 350 -0.24 8.30 5.38
N LEU A 351 -1.13 8.50 6.35
CA LEU A 351 -1.14 9.65 7.24
C LEU A 351 -0.69 9.22 8.64
N LEU A 352 0.51 9.64 9.03
CA LEU A 352 1.06 9.48 10.38
C LEU A 352 0.78 10.78 11.15
N ASP A 353 -0.33 10.79 11.89
CA ASP A 353 -0.82 11.99 12.56
C ASP A 353 -0.11 12.18 13.92
N GLU A 354 0.35 13.39 14.23
CA GLU A 354 1.07 13.73 15.47
C GLU A 354 2.34 12.89 15.71
N ILE A 355 3.19 12.75 14.68
CA ILE A 355 4.36 11.86 14.66
C ILE A 355 5.33 12.08 15.83
N GLU A 356 5.40 13.30 16.37
CA GLU A 356 6.22 13.66 17.53
C GLU A 356 5.85 12.91 18.81
N LYS A 357 4.62 12.37 18.90
CA LYS A 357 4.12 11.68 20.10
C LYS A 357 4.43 10.18 20.11
N SER A 358 4.94 9.62 19.02
CA SER A 358 5.27 8.20 18.95
C SER A 358 6.61 7.87 19.62
N HIS A 359 6.77 6.61 20.00
CA HIS A 359 8.01 6.08 20.55
C HIS A 359 9.16 6.13 19.53
N ARG A 360 10.40 6.32 20.01
CA ARG A 360 11.61 6.38 19.17
C ARG A 360 11.79 5.15 18.28
N ASP A 361 11.39 3.98 18.75
CA ASP A 361 11.52 2.74 17.98
C ASP A 361 10.56 2.70 16.76
N VAL A 362 9.43 3.41 16.83
CA VAL A 362 8.57 3.61 15.66
C VAL A 362 9.30 4.45 14.62
N HIS A 363 10.02 5.51 15.04
CA HIS A 363 10.84 6.32 14.12
C HIS A 363 11.92 5.49 13.45
N GLN A 364 12.57 4.58 14.19
CA GLN A 364 13.61 3.70 13.64
C GLN A 364 13.05 2.76 12.56
N LEU A 365 11.86 2.19 12.75
CA LEU A 365 11.21 1.38 11.73
C LEU A 365 10.92 2.16 10.46
N LEU A 366 10.45 3.40 10.60
CA LEU A 366 10.14 4.27 9.45
C LEU A 366 11.39 4.63 8.62
N LEU A 367 12.61 4.53 9.17
CA LEU A 367 13.83 4.76 8.39
C LEU A 367 13.94 3.80 7.21
N GLN A 368 13.61 2.51 7.41
CA GLN A 368 13.63 1.51 6.33
C GLN A 368 12.64 1.88 5.22
N VAL A 369 11.45 2.34 5.61
CA VAL A 369 10.43 2.81 4.67
C VAL A 369 10.96 3.98 3.85
N PHE A 370 11.57 4.98 4.48
CA PHE A 370 12.04 6.17 3.78
C PHE A 370 13.32 5.94 2.96
N ASP A 371 14.17 5.01 3.36
CA ASP A 371 15.42 4.73 2.67
C ASP A 371 15.29 3.74 1.52
N GLU A 372 14.56 2.67 1.77
CA GLU A 372 14.54 1.47 0.93
C GLU A 372 13.16 1.20 0.32
N GLY A 373 12.14 1.97 0.71
CA GLY A 373 10.76 1.76 0.24
C GLY A 373 10.17 0.43 0.69
N ARG A 374 10.72 -0.18 1.75
CA ARG A 374 10.27 -1.46 2.28
C ARG A 374 10.29 -1.48 3.81
N LEU A 375 9.52 -2.39 4.39
CA LEU A 375 9.53 -2.66 5.83
C LEU A 375 9.33 -4.15 6.05
N THR A 376 10.16 -4.76 6.89
CA THR A 376 9.94 -6.14 7.33
C THR A 376 8.97 -6.13 8.51
N ASP A 377 7.89 -6.91 8.40
CA ASP A 377 6.87 -7.02 9.45
C ASP A 377 7.29 -8.01 10.57
N GLY A 378 6.48 -8.12 11.62
CA GLY A 378 6.79 -9.02 12.74
C GLY A 378 6.86 -10.51 12.37
N ARG A 379 6.34 -10.91 11.20
CA ARG A 379 6.34 -12.29 10.69
C ARG A 379 7.47 -12.55 9.68
N GLY A 380 8.36 -11.57 9.46
CA GLY A 380 9.45 -11.66 8.51
C GLY A 380 9.09 -11.28 7.07
N ARG A 381 7.83 -10.88 6.82
CA ARG A 381 7.36 -10.54 5.46
C ARG A 381 7.88 -9.16 5.09
N THR A 382 8.45 -9.03 3.89
CA THR A 382 8.85 -7.72 3.36
C THR A 382 7.66 -7.03 2.69
N VAL A 383 7.32 -5.84 3.19
CA VAL A 383 6.19 -5.04 2.73
C VAL A 383 6.68 -3.86 1.89
N ASP A 384 6.05 -3.63 0.73
CA ASP A 384 6.43 -2.60 -0.24
C ASP A 384 5.71 -1.27 0.02
N PHE A 385 6.46 -0.16 0.06
CA PHE A 385 5.99 1.21 0.25
C PHE A 385 6.29 2.12 -0.95
N ARG A 386 6.92 1.62 -2.02
CA ARG A 386 7.34 2.41 -3.19
C ARG A 386 6.17 3.06 -3.95
N HIS A 387 4.96 2.54 -3.75
CA HIS A 387 3.73 3.06 -4.36
C HIS A 387 2.90 3.93 -3.41
N ALA A 388 3.37 4.16 -2.18
CA ALA A 388 2.69 4.98 -1.19
C ALA A 388 3.16 6.43 -1.24
N VAL A 389 2.29 7.35 -0.79
CA VAL A 389 2.70 8.68 -0.35
C VAL A 389 2.60 8.73 1.17
N VAL A 390 3.70 9.06 1.86
CA VAL A 390 3.72 9.17 3.32
C VAL A 390 3.64 10.64 3.72
N ILE A 391 2.58 10.99 4.43
CA ILE A 391 2.36 12.30 5.03
C ILE A 391 2.45 12.15 6.54
N MET A 392 3.37 12.87 7.14
CA MET A 392 3.47 13.03 8.59
C MET A 392 2.88 14.38 8.97
N THR A 393 2.19 14.46 10.11
CA THR A 393 1.76 15.74 10.66
C THR A 393 2.40 15.97 12.02
N SER A 394 2.66 17.23 12.33
CA SER A 394 3.12 17.60 13.66
C SER A 394 2.63 19.00 14.02
N ASN A 395 2.38 19.21 15.32
CA ASN A 395 2.07 20.53 15.86
C ASN A 395 3.32 21.27 16.38
N LEU A 396 4.52 20.69 16.21
CA LEU A 396 5.76 21.32 16.62
C LEU A 396 5.98 22.66 15.90
N GLY A 397 6.46 23.64 16.66
CA GLY A 397 6.68 25.00 16.17
C GLY A 397 5.42 25.83 15.99
N ALA A 398 4.22 25.30 16.29
CA ALA A 398 2.98 26.06 16.20
C ALA A 398 2.96 27.27 17.14
N ASP A 399 3.58 27.19 18.32
CA ASP A 399 3.66 28.29 19.28
C ASP A 399 4.37 29.53 18.70
N ALA A 400 5.36 29.32 17.83
CA ALA A 400 6.05 30.41 17.14
C ALA A 400 5.15 31.15 16.15
N MET A 401 4.01 30.57 15.76
CA MET A 401 3.04 31.15 14.85
C MET A 401 1.91 31.91 15.56
N ILE A 402 1.68 31.63 16.85
CA ILE A 402 0.60 32.26 17.63
C ILE A 402 0.90 33.75 17.80
N GLY A 403 -0.07 34.61 17.43
CA GLY A 403 0.02 36.06 17.58
C GLY A 403 0.87 36.80 16.52
N ARG A 404 1.51 36.09 15.58
CA ARG A 404 2.34 36.70 14.51
C ARG A 404 1.60 36.88 13.18
N GLY A 405 0.38 36.37 13.06
CA GLY A 405 -0.39 36.44 11.81
C GLY A 405 0.34 35.77 10.64
N PRO A 406 0.18 36.23 9.39
CA PRO A 406 0.82 35.63 8.22
C PRO A 406 2.35 35.85 8.14
N GLN A 407 2.95 36.63 9.04
CA GLN A 407 4.41 36.85 9.13
C GLN A 407 5.12 35.74 9.92
N VAL A 408 4.77 34.48 9.62
CA VAL A 408 5.46 33.32 10.19
C VAL A 408 6.81 33.19 9.52
N ASP A 409 7.88 33.13 10.32
CA ASP A 409 9.19 32.74 9.86
C ASP A 409 9.25 31.21 9.81
N ASP A 410 9.12 30.67 8.59
CA ASP A 410 9.16 29.23 8.36
C ASP A 410 10.50 28.62 8.84
N GLU A 411 11.61 29.37 8.81
CA GLU A 411 12.92 28.91 9.29
C GLU A 411 12.92 28.67 10.80
N GLN A 412 12.30 29.56 11.57
CA GLN A 412 12.17 29.39 13.02
C GLN A 412 11.34 28.14 13.37
N VAL A 413 10.25 27.89 12.65
CA VAL A 413 9.37 26.72 12.85
C VAL A 413 10.13 25.44 12.52
N LEU A 414 10.83 25.41 11.39
CA LEU A 414 11.64 24.28 10.96
C LEU A 414 12.77 24.00 11.94
N ALA A 415 13.42 25.03 12.50
CA ALA A 415 14.47 24.87 13.50
C ALA A 415 13.95 24.21 14.79
N GLN A 416 12.77 24.62 15.27
CA GLN A 416 12.14 24.02 16.45
C GLN A 416 11.73 22.56 16.20
N ALA A 417 11.11 22.27 15.06
CA ALA A 417 10.76 20.90 14.70
C ALA A 417 12.00 20.00 14.56
N ARG A 418 13.03 20.49 13.89
CA ARG A 418 14.31 19.78 13.70
C ARG A 418 15.00 19.44 15.02
N ALA A 419 14.90 20.31 16.02
CA ALA A 419 15.50 20.06 17.33
C ALA A 419 14.80 18.95 18.12
N HIS A 420 13.52 18.66 17.81
CA HIS A 420 12.74 17.64 18.50
C HIS A 420 12.89 16.25 17.88
N PHE A 421 12.96 16.16 16.54
CA PHE A 421 13.10 14.88 15.85
C PHE A 421 14.53 14.34 15.90
N PRO A 422 14.72 13.00 15.91
CA PRO A 422 16.01 12.40 15.66
C PRO A 422 16.59 12.88 14.33
N VAL A 423 17.90 13.17 14.30
CA VAL A 423 18.60 13.68 13.11
C VAL A 423 18.48 12.70 11.95
N GLU A 424 18.52 11.40 12.24
CA GLU A 424 18.38 10.34 11.26
C GLU A 424 17.02 10.42 10.56
N LEU A 425 15.94 10.58 11.32
CA LEU A 425 14.59 10.70 10.78
C LEU A 425 14.44 11.98 9.95
N TRP A 426 14.87 13.13 10.51
CA TRP A 426 14.75 14.43 9.84
C TRP A 426 15.41 14.44 8.46
N ASN A 427 16.61 13.83 8.35
CA ASN A 427 17.35 13.76 7.09
C ASN A 427 16.70 12.82 6.04
N ARG A 428 15.71 12.01 6.41
CA ARG A 428 14.93 11.16 5.48
C ARG A 428 13.61 11.78 5.02
N ILE A 429 13.21 12.90 5.63
CA ILE A 429 12.03 13.65 5.21
C ILE A 429 12.41 14.41 3.93
N GLU A 430 11.69 14.14 2.84
CA GLU A 430 11.96 14.75 1.53
C GLU A 430 11.60 16.24 1.52
N ALA A 431 10.51 16.61 2.19
CA ALA A 431 10.13 18.01 2.37
C ALA A 431 9.39 18.25 3.69
N PRO A 432 9.96 19.03 4.63
CA PRO A 432 9.20 19.61 5.72
C PRO A 432 8.49 20.89 5.23
N LEU A 433 7.17 20.94 5.34
CA LEU A 433 6.30 22.00 4.81
C LEU A 433 5.52 22.67 5.94
N VAL A 434 5.56 24.00 5.98
CA VAL A 434 4.93 24.81 7.03
C VAL A 434 3.57 25.32 6.56
N LEU A 435 2.51 24.96 7.29
CA LEU A 435 1.14 25.45 7.15
C LEU A 435 0.93 26.59 8.14
N ARG A 436 0.60 27.77 7.59
CA ARG A 436 0.39 28.98 8.39
C ARG A 436 -1.01 29.01 9.02
N PRO A 437 -1.25 29.83 10.05
CA PRO A 437 -2.59 30.06 10.55
C PRO A 437 -3.54 30.56 9.45
N LEU A 438 -4.79 30.10 9.48
CA LEU A 438 -5.79 30.46 8.47
C LEU A 438 -6.21 31.92 8.62
N THR A 439 -6.25 32.64 7.50
CA THR A 439 -6.75 34.01 7.44
C THR A 439 -8.28 34.05 7.50
N ARG A 440 -8.88 35.19 7.89
CA ARG A 440 -10.35 35.35 7.90
C ARG A 440 -11.02 35.03 6.55
N PRO A 441 -10.49 35.47 5.38
CA PRO A 441 -11.02 35.05 4.08
C PRO A 441 -10.98 33.54 3.83
N GLN A 442 -9.91 32.87 4.26
CA GLN A 442 -9.80 31.41 4.16
C GLN A 442 -10.83 30.71 5.07
N MET A 443 -11.02 31.21 6.30
CA MET A 443 -12.05 30.71 7.23
C MET A 443 -13.47 30.85 6.65
N LEU A 444 -13.77 31.99 6.00
CA LEU A 444 -15.02 32.22 5.27
C LEU A 444 -15.22 31.17 4.16
N ALA A 445 -14.21 30.97 3.33
CA ALA A 445 -14.26 29.98 2.25
C ALA A 445 -14.43 28.54 2.78
N ILE A 446 -13.78 28.20 3.89
CA ILE A 446 -13.94 26.90 4.57
C ILE A 446 -15.36 26.73 5.09
N CYS A 447 -15.91 27.74 5.78
CA CYS A 447 -17.28 27.68 6.31
C CYS A 447 -18.30 27.47 5.18
N ARG A 448 -18.18 28.23 4.08
CA ARG A 448 -19.02 28.06 2.88
C ARG A 448 -18.94 26.64 2.30
N ARG A 449 -17.73 26.05 2.22
CA ARG A 449 -17.55 24.66 1.77
C ARG A 449 -18.22 23.66 2.72
N LEU A 450 -18.11 23.84 4.03
CA LEU A 450 -18.78 22.98 5.03
C LEU A 450 -20.31 23.04 4.90
N ILE A 451 -20.87 24.24 4.75
CA ILE A 451 -22.31 24.47 4.51
C ILE A 451 -22.75 23.77 3.22
N THR A 452 -22.02 23.96 2.13
CA THR A 452 -22.35 23.34 0.83
C THR A 452 -22.36 21.82 0.93
N SER A 453 -21.32 21.24 1.56
CA SER A 453 -21.22 19.79 1.77
C SER A 453 -22.35 19.25 2.66
N SER A 454 -22.67 19.96 3.74
CA SER A 454 -23.76 19.59 4.64
C SER A 454 -25.14 19.67 3.96
N SER A 455 -25.41 20.75 3.22
CA SER A 455 -26.65 20.88 2.44
C SER A 455 -26.76 19.81 1.36
N ALA A 456 -25.67 19.43 0.70
CA ALA A 456 -25.68 18.36 -0.30
C ALA A 456 -26.08 17.01 0.32
N ARG A 457 -25.54 16.68 1.50
CA ARG A 457 -25.95 15.48 2.26
C ARG A 457 -27.44 15.53 2.61
N LEU A 458 -27.92 16.65 3.17
CA LEU A 458 -29.34 16.80 3.51
C LEU A 458 -30.26 16.69 2.28
N THR A 459 -29.79 17.19 1.13
CA THR A 459 -30.53 17.08 -0.14
C THR A 459 -30.63 15.63 -0.58
N HIS A 460 -29.53 14.88 -0.48
CA HIS A 460 -29.52 13.46 -0.83
C HIS A 460 -30.42 12.64 0.10
N ASP A 461 -30.30 12.84 1.42
CA ASP A 461 -30.96 12.00 2.42
C ASP A 461 -32.45 12.33 2.60
N ARG A 462 -32.84 13.60 2.40
CA ARG A 462 -34.20 14.09 2.69
C ARG A 462 -34.85 14.92 1.59
N GLY A 463 -34.16 15.17 0.49
CA GLY A 463 -34.67 16.04 -0.58
C GLY A 463 -34.77 17.52 -0.16
N ILE A 464 -34.03 17.94 0.87
CA ILE A 464 -34.09 19.30 1.42
C ILE A 464 -32.76 20.00 1.17
N ARG A 465 -32.81 21.19 0.59
CA ARG A 465 -31.63 22.05 0.42
C ARG A 465 -31.66 23.17 1.45
N TYR A 466 -30.48 23.66 1.83
CA TYR A 466 -30.40 24.91 2.57
C TYR A 466 -29.24 25.79 2.11
N ARG A 467 -29.37 27.10 2.32
CA ARG A 467 -28.30 28.08 2.17
C ARG A 467 -28.22 28.94 3.43
N VAL A 468 -27.04 29.50 3.66
CA VAL A 468 -26.77 30.43 4.77
C VAL A 468 -26.28 31.73 4.17
N GLU A 469 -26.81 32.85 4.65
CA GLU A 469 -26.39 34.18 4.22
C GLU A 469 -24.99 34.53 4.73
N ASP A 470 -24.32 35.43 4.01
CA ASP A 470 -22.95 35.82 4.34
C ASP A 470 -22.85 36.46 5.74
N GLU A 471 -23.84 37.24 6.16
CA GLU A 471 -23.91 37.84 7.49
C GLU A 471 -23.98 36.79 8.62
N ALA A 472 -24.74 35.71 8.39
CA ALA A 472 -24.83 34.59 9.32
C ALA A 472 -23.51 33.79 9.36
N ILE A 473 -22.84 33.64 8.22
CA ILE A 473 -21.51 32.99 8.14
C ILE A 473 -20.46 33.84 8.87
N GLU A 474 -20.46 35.16 8.68
CA GLU A 474 -19.57 36.07 9.39
C GLU A 474 -19.79 35.98 10.90
N GLN A 475 -21.05 35.95 11.35
CA GLN A 475 -21.36 35.78 12.78
C GLN A 475 -20.81 34.45 13.32
N LEU A 476 -20.89 33.34 12.58
CA LEU A 476 -20.31 32.07 13.00
C LEU A 476 -18.79 32.14 13.17
N ILE A 477 -18.11 32.88 12.29
CA ILE A 477 -16.64 33.04 12.35
C ILE A 477 -16.25 33.91 13.53
N ASP A 478 -16.97 35.01 13.76
CA ASP A 478 -16.71 35.90 14.89
C ASP A 478 -16.95 35.15 16.22
N ARG A 479 -17.97 34.29 16.28
CA ARG A 479 -18.25 33.40 17.44
C ARG A 479 -17.27 32.25 17.60
N ALA A 480 -16.73 31.71 16.50
CA ALA A 480 -15.67 30.71 16.56
C ALA A 480 -14.42 31.23 17.24
N GLY A 481 -14.24 32.56 17.23
CA GLY A 481 -13.03 33.21 17.66
C GLY A 481 -11.94 32.99 16.62
N VAL A 482 -11.11 34.03 16.44
CA VAL A 482 -9.88 33.90 15.65
C VAL A 482 -8.78 33.33 16.55
N ASP A 483 -9.05 32.22 17.27
CA ASP A 483 -7.99 31.54 18.00
C ASP A 483 -7.09 30.83 16.99
N PRO A 484 -5.88 31.35 16.71
CA PRO A 484 -5.00 30.78 15.69
C PRO A 484 -4.55 29.36 16.04
N ALA A 485 -4.65 28.95 17.32
CA ALA A 485 -4.25 27.63 17.78
C ALA A 485 -5.25 26.52 17.41
N LEU A 486 -6.53 26.87 17.23
CA LEU A 486 -7.61 25.91 16.95
C LEU A 486 -7.98 25.82 15.47
N GLY A 487 -7.54 26.79 14.65
CA GLY A 487 -7.79 26.83 13.21
C GLY A 487 -9.29 26.73 12.87
N ALA A 488 -9.64 25.95 11.85
CA ALA A 488 -11.03 25.76 11.42
C ALA A 488 -11.82 24.73 12.25
N ARG A 489 -11.20 24.08 13.25
CA ARG A 489 -11.84 23.01 14.03
C ARG A 489 -13.12 23.45 14.74
N PRO A 490 -13.18 24.64 15.39
CA PRO A 490 -14.41 25.11 16.04
C PRO A 490 -15.56 25.37 15.06
N LEU A 491 -15.28 25.75 13.80
CA LEU A 491 -16.30 26.07 12.81
C LEU A 491 -17.23 24.89 12.53
N ARG A 492 -16.70 23.68 12.41
CA ARG A 492 -17.51 22.48 12.13
C ARG A 492 -18.48 22.20 13.28
N HIS A 493 -18.03 22.37 14.52
CA HIS A 493 -18.87 22.21 15.70
C HIS A 493 -19.95 23.30 15.80
N LEU A 494 -19.58 24.56 15.56
CA LEU A 494 -20.53 25.68 15.58
C LEU A 494 -21.59 25.58 14.49
N LEU A 495 -21.19 25.19 13.29
CA LEU A 495 -22.12 24.93 12.19
C LEU A 495 -23.16 23.86 12.58
N GLY A 496 -22.72 22.74 13.15
CA GLY A 496 -23.64 21.69 13.61
C GLY A 496 -24.59 22.17 14.72
N ARG A 497 -24.04 22.89 15.71
CA ARG A 497 -24.80 23.36 16.87
C ARG A 497 -25.79 24.48 16.53
N GLU A 498 -25.42 25.41 15.66
CA GLU A 498 -26.19 26.66 15.46
C GLU A 498 -26.98 26.67 14.15
N ILE A 499 -26.47 26.05 13.08
CA ILE A 499 -27.13 26.04 11.77
C ILE A 499 -27.90 24.72 11.59
N GLU A 500 -27.21 23.58 11.64
CA GLU A 500 -27.83 22.28 11.36
C GLU A 500 -28.92 21.95 12.38
N SER A 501 -28.69 22.25 13.66
CA SER A 501 -29.68 22.06 14.73
C SER A 501 -30.95 22.90 14.52
N LEU A 502 -30.78 24.14 14.05
CA LEU A 502 -31.90 25.04 13.77
C LEU A 502 -32.75 24.53 12.60
N ILE A 503 -32.10 24.07 11.53
CA ILE A 503 -32.77 23.46 10.37
C ILE A 503 -33.46 22.16 10.78
N ALA A 504 -32.77 21.30 11.54
CA ALA A 504 -33.32 20.04 12.03
C ALA A 504 -34.61 20.26 12.84
N GLU A 505 -34.64 21.30 13.68
CA GLU A 505 -35.85 21.67 14.42
C GLU A 505 -37.02 22.04 13.49
N GLN A 506 -36.78 22.82 12.43
CA GLN A 506 -37.85 23.18 11.48
C GLN A 506 -38.34 21.98 10.65
N ILE A 507 -37.45 21.03 10.34
CA ILE A 507 -37.81 19.77 9.69
C ILE A 507 -38.70 18.93 10.61
N LEU A 508 -38.32 18.77 11.88
CA LEU A 508 -39.09 18.00 12.86
C LEU A 508 -40.45 18.63 13.18
N ARG A 509 -40.54 19.96 13.13
CA ARG A 509 -41.82 20.70 13.23
C ARG A 509 -42.69 20.60 11.97
N GLY A 510 -42.21 19.94 10.91
CA GLY A 510 -42.93 19.76 9.65
C GLY A 510 -43.07 21.03 8.81
N ARG A 511 -42.29 22.07 9.13
CA ARG A 511 -42.29 23.36 8.43
C ARG A 511 -41.45 23.32 7.16
N VAL A 512 -40.28 22.69 7.20
CA VAL A 512 -39.43 22.41 6.03
C VAL A 512 -39.63 20.96 5.59
N ARG A 513 -39.88 20.74 4.30
CA ARG A 513 -40.22 19.44 3.71
C ARG A 513 -39.38 19.15 2.47
N ALA A 514 -39.40 17.89 2.05
CA ALA A 514 -38.75 17.48 0.80
C ALA A 514 -39.23 18.35 -0.38
N GLY A 515 -38.29 18.87 -1.15
CA GLY A 515 -38.51 19.84 -2.22
C GLY A 515 -38.24 21.29 -1.83
N ASP A 516 -38.21 21.62 -0.53
CA ASP A 516 -38.00 22.99 -0.06
C ASP A 516 -36.51 23.41 -0.06
N GLU A 517 -36.29 24.72 -0.16
CA GLU A 517 -35.00 25.37 0.09
C GLU A 517 -35.08 26.28 1.32
N ALA A 518 -34.43 25.87 2.42
CA ALA A 518 -34.33 26.66 3.64
C ALA A 518 -33.23 27.73 3.52
N ARG A 519 -33.52 28.95 3.92
CA ARG A 519 -32.57 30.06 3.99
C ARG A 519 -32.31 30.42 5.45
N VAL A 520 -31.05 30.36 5.87
CA VAL A 520 -30.63 30.78 7.21
C VAL A 520 -30.07 32.19 7.13
N SER A 521 -30.72 33.13 7.82
CA SER A 521 -30.39 34.55 7.85
C SER A 521 -30.18 35.03 9.29
N LEU A 522 -29.66 36.25 9.42
CA LEU A 522 -29.46 36.90 10.72
C LEU A 522 -30.54 37.98 10.93
N ASP A 523 -31.33 37.84 11.99
CA ASP A 523 -32.34 38.82 12.42
C ASP A 523 -32.12 39.20 13.89
N ASP A 524 -31.94 40.49 14.16
CA ASP A 524 -31.60 41.05 15.49
C ASP A 524 -30.50 40.26 16.25
N GLY A 525 -29.45 39.87 15.51
CA GLY A 525 -28.32 39.10 16.04
C GLY A 525 -28.62 37.61 16.32
N ARG A 526 -29.80 37.12 15.96
CA ARG A 526 -30.23 35.71 16.09
C ARG A 526 -30.35 35.06 14.72
N LEU A 527 -29.95 33.79 14.65
CA LEU A 527 -30.11 32.98 13.45
C LEU A 527 -31.58 32.57 13.32
N ILE A 528 -32.17 32.81 12.15
CA ILE A 528 -33.54 32.42 11.81
C ILE A 528 -33.55 31.58 10.53
N VAL A 529 -34.62 30.80 10.35
CA VAL A 529 -34.83 29.99 9.13
C VAL A 529 -36.06 30.50 8.41
N GLU A 530 -35.87 30.92 7.18
CA GLU A 530 -36.91 31.26 6.23
C GLU A 530 -37.04 30.13 5.20
N ILE A 531 -38.24 29.95 4.65
CA ILE A 531 -38.50 28.90 3.67
C ILE A 531 -38.73 29.58 2.33
N GLY A 532 -37.80 29.39 1.39
CA GLY A 532 -38.02 29.72 0.00
C GLY A 532 -38.97 28.69 -0.61
N ARG A 533 -40.14 29.13 -1.06
CA ARG A 533 -41.02 28.31 -1.91
C ARG A 533 -40.53 28.29 -3.35
#